data_AF-A0A8T4JAJ1-F1
#
_entry.id   AF-A0A8T4JAJ1-F1
#
_cell.length_a   1.000
_cell.length_b   1.000
_cell.length_c   1.000
_cell.angle_alpha   90.00
_cell.angle_beta   90.00
_cell.angle_gamma   90.00
#
_symmetry.space_group_name_H-M   'P 1'
#
loop_
_entity.id
_entity.type
_entity.pdbx_description
1 polymer ?
#
loop_
_entity_poly.entity_id
_entity_poly.type
_entity_poly.pdbx_seq_one_letter_code
_entity_poly.pdbx_strand_id
1 'polypeptide(L)'
;MKCKEVNKKLVSYINDELSNTENKNVKSHLESCAICNEIAVELQNTMNLFDDRITLQPNPFLYTRILQELNNLHTVQDNNGFLPVFKKVLLPVMFSLLLIFSVFLGITLGNIYETNQQEKETSSLTIEYFFNDLEQETVEVSLLNE
;
A
#
# COMPACT_ATOMS: atom_id res chain seq x y z
N MET A 1 54.58 -18.91 15.28
CA MET A 1 54.10 -17.55 14.90
C MET A 1 54.92 -16.49 15.61
N LYS A 2 54.88 -15.23 15.16
CA LYS A 2 55.46 -14.11 15.91
C LYS A 2 54.50 -13.68 17.02
N CYS A 3 55.00 -13.32 18.20
CA CYS A 3 54.18 -12.90 19.35
C CYS A 3 53.21 -11.74 19.00
N LYS A 4 53.63 -10.83 18.11
CA LYS A 4 52.78 -9.72 17.63
C LYS A 4 51.55 -10.19 16.84
N GLU A 5 51.69 -11.26 16.07
CA GLU A 5 50.60 -11.82 15.27
C GLU A 5 49.60 -12.58 16.15
N VAL A 6 50.09 -13.26 17.18
CA VAL A 6 49.22 -13.95 18.15
C VAL A 6 48.44 -12.97 19.01
N ASN A 7 49.07 -11.90 19.50
CA ASN A 7 48.37 -10.87 20.26
C ASN A 7 47.21 -10.22 19.49
N LYS A 8 47.36 -10.01 18.17
CA LYS A 8 46.26 -9.48 17.33
C LYS A 8 45.10 -10.45 17.18
N LYS A 9 45.38 -11.76 17.23
CA LYS A 9 44.40 -12.83 17.01
C LYS A 9 43.86 -13.42 18.31
N LEU A 10 44.31 -12.93 19.47
CA LEU A 10 43.97 -13.48 20.79
C LEU A 10 42.46 -13.39 21.09
N VAL A 11 41.84 -12.26 20.77
CA VAL A 11 40.38 -12.06 20.96
C VAL A 11 39.59 -13.04 20.08
N SER A 12 39.93 -13.12 18.79
CA SER A 12 39.29 -14.07 17.86
C SER A 12 39.55 -15.52 18.20
N TYR A 13 40.67 -15.83 18.86
CA TYR A 13 40.97 -17.17 19.39
C TYR A 13 40.06 -17.50 20.58
N ILE A 14 39.89 -16.58 21.53
CA ILE A 14 39.02 -16.77 22.70
C ILE A 14 37.54 -16.92 22.30
N ASN A 15 37.10 -16.19 21.28
CA ASN A 15 35.73 -16.24 20.76
C ASN A 15 35.48 -17.38 19.75
N ASP A 16 36.47 -18.26 19.50
CA ASP A 16 36.38 -19.33 18.48
C ASP A 16 36.04 -18.86 17.05
N GLU A 17 36.45 -17.63 16.68
CA GLU A 17 36.20 -17.02 15.37
C GLU A 17 37.30 -17.34 14.33
N LEU A 18 38.39 -17.99 14.74
CA LEU A 18 39.51 -18.33 13.87
C LEU A 18 39.26 -19.62 13.09
N SER A 19 39.87 -19.72 11.90
CA SER A 19 39.87 -20.96 11.13
C SER A 19 40.56 -22.10 11.91
N ASN A 20 40.14 -23.35 11.68
CA ASN A 20 40.69 -24.54 12.38
C ASN A 20 42.22 -24.67 12.30
N THR A 21 42.84 -24.18 11.22
CA THR A 21 44.30 -24.21 11.04
C THR A 21 44.98 -23.12 11.86
N GLU A 22 44.42 -21.91 11.91
CA GLU A 22 44.94 -20.81 12.69
C GLU A 22 44.77 -21.04 14.19
N ASN A 23 43.65 -21.63 14.60
CA ASN A 23 43.36 -21.96 15.98
C ASN A 23 44.43 -22.92 16.56
N LYS A 24 44.79 -23.98 15.80
CA LYS A 24 45.91 -24.88 16.14
C LYS A 24 47.26 -24.16 16.22
N ASN A 25 47.54 -23.26 15.29
CA ASN A 25 48.82 -22.51 15.27
C ASN A 25 48.96 -21.58 16.48
N VAL A 26 47.89 -20.87 16.84
CA VAL A 26 47.83 -20.02 18.02
C VAL A 26 47.96 -20.85 19.29
N LYS A 27 47.22 -21.96 19.40
CA LYS A 27 47.32 -22.88 20.54
C LYS A 27 48.74 -23.39 20.76
N SER A 28 49.43 -23.86 19.71
CA SER A 28 50.83 -24.30 19.85
C SER A 28 51.77 -23.17 20.27
N HIS A 29 51.47 -21.92 19.88
CA HIS A 29 52.27 -20.78 20.30
C HIS A 29 52.07 -20.44 21.77
N LEU A 30 50.83 -20.51 22.27
CA LEU A 30 50.51 -20.31 23.69
C LEU A 30 51.18 -21.36 24.57
N GLU A 31 51.22 -22.62 24.13
CA GLU A 31 51.94 -23.71 24.82
C GLU A 31 53.47 -23.46 24.86
N SER A 32 54.02 -22.80 23.83
CA SER A 32 55.45 -22.52 23.72
C SER A 32 55.91 -21.20 24.37
N CYS A 33 55.01 -20.23 24.57
CA CYS A 33 55.35 -18.86 24.95
C CYS A 33 54.60 -18.42 26.20
N ALA A 34 55.30 -18.41 27.34
CA ALA A 34 54.74 -18.01 28.64
C ALA A 34 54.12 -16.60 28.63
N ILE A 35 54.76 -15.64 27.95
CA ILE A 35 54.29 -14.25 27.87
C ILE A 35 52.94 -14.18 27.16
N CYS A 36 52.81 -14.83 26.00
CA CYS A 36 51.55 -14.84 25.27
C CYS A 36 50.45 -15.60 26.02
N ASN A 37 50.82 -16.64 26.77
CA ASN A 37 49.88 -17.38 27.60
C ASN A 37 49.36 -16.53 28.76
N GLU A 38 50.23 -15.78 29.44
CA GLU A 38 49.83 -14.87 30.53
C GLU A 38 48.85 -13.80 30.04
N ILE A 39 49.14 -13.17 28.89
CA ILE A 39 48.24 -12.19 28.27
C ILE A 39 46.90 -12.83 27.90
N ALA A 40 46.89 -14.07 27.40
CA ALA A 40 45.65 -14.78 27.06
C ALA A 40 44.81 -15.08 28.30
N VAL A 41 45.45 -15.49 29.40
CA VAL A 41 44.77 -15.74 30.68
C VAL A 41 44.21 -14.45 31.27
N GLU A 42 44.97 -13.36 31.27
CA GLU A 42 44.51 -12.05 31.74
C GLU A 42 43.30 -11.55 30.91
N LEU A 43 43.38 -11.68 29.58
CA LEU A 43 42.28 -11.33 28.68
C LEU A 43 41.03 -12.17 28.96
N GLN A 44 41.16 -13.49 29.09
CA GLN A 44 40.04 -14.36 29.44
C GLN A 44 39.40 -13.97 30.78
N ASN A 45 40.22 -13.71 31.80
CA ASN A 45 39.75 -13.32 33.11
C ASN A 45 38.98 -11.99 33.06
N THR A 46 39.49 -11.00 32.32
CA THR A 46 38.80 -9.71 32.17
C THR A 46 37.47 -9.85 31.44
N MET A 47 37.37 -10.70 30.42
CA MET A 47 36.12 -10.98 29.70
C MET A 47 35.08 -11.69 30.58
N ASN A 48 35.51 -12.69 31.36
CA ASN A 48 34.63 -13.42 32.28
C ASN A 48 33.98 -12.50 33.34
N LEU A 49 34.65 -11.40 33.74
CA LEU A 49 34.08 -10.40 34.67
C LEU A 49 32.87 -9.63 34.08
N PHE A 50 32.67 -9.69 32.77
CA PHE A 50 31.51 -9.09 32.09
C PHE A 50 30.39 -10.11 31.90
N ASP A 51 30.70 -11.37 31.61
CA ASP A 51 29.70 -12.42 31.39
C ASP A 51 28.78 -12.62 32.60
N ASP A 52 29.33 -12.63 33.81
CA ASP A 52 28.54 -12.78 35.04
C ASP A 52 27.60 -11.58 35.32
N ARG A 53 27.85 -10.43 34.70
CA ARG A 53 27.05 -9.20 34.88
C ARG A 53 25.96 -9.02 33.83
N ILE A 54 25.96 -9.84 32.78
CA ILE A 54 24.94 -9.82 31.73
C ILE A 54 23.92 -10.94 32.02
N THR A 55 23.53 -11.14 33.28
CA THR A 55 22.24 -11.78 33.58
C THR A 55 21.13 -10.74 33.42
N LEU A 56 20.99 -10.20 32.21
CA LEU A 56 19.78 -9.48 31.82
C LEU A 56 18.66 -10.52 31.94
N GLN A 57 17.81 -10.41 32.96
CA GLN A 57 16.59 -11.20 32.99
C GLN A 57 15.86 -10.91 31.68
N PRO A 58 15.69 -11.91 30.79
CA PRO A 58 15.04 -11.67 29.53
C PRO A 58 13.63 -11.15 29.86
N ASN A 59 13.25 -10.02 29.27
CA ASN A 59 11.92 -9.47 29.49
C ASN A 59 10.91 -10.58 29.16
N PRO A 60 10.05 -10.99 30.11
CA PRO A 60 9.20 -12.17 29.97
C PRO A 60 8.22 -12.06 28.80
N PHE A 61 7.98 -10.84 28.29
CA PHE A 61 7.09 -10.59 27.16
C PHE A 61 7.81 -10.35 25.84
N LEU A 62 9.15 -10.35 25.81
CA LEU A 62 9.92 -10.09 24.58
C LEU A 62 9.60 -11.14 23.51
N TYR A 63 9.63 -12.42 23.91
CA TYR A 63 9.32 -13.54 23.02
C TYR A 63 7.89 -13.41 22.46
N THR A 64 6.92 -13.14 23.33
CA THR A 64 5.51 -12.98 22.93
C THR A 64 5.30 -11.81 21.98
N ARG A 65 5.96 -10.66 22.21
CA ARG A 65 5.85 -9.50 21.33
C ARG A 65 6.45 -9.75 19.95
N ILE A 66 7.61 -10.40 19.89
CA ILE A 66 8.24 -10.77 18.62
C ILE A 66 7.36 -11.75 17.86
N LEU A 67 6.84 -12.77 18.54
CA LEU A 67 5.95 -13.77 17.94
C LEU A 67 4.65 -13.14 17.43
N GLN A 68 4.09 -12.19 18.18
CA GLN A 68 2.89 -11.46 17.79
C GLN A 68 3.13 -10.60 16.54
N GLU A 69 4.27 -9.91 16.45
CA GLU A 69 4.62 -9.09 15.28
C GLU A 69 4.78 -9.97 14.03
N LEU A 70 5.48 -11.10 14.13
CA LEU A 70 5.62 -12.06 13.04
C LEU A 70 4.25 -12.60 12.58
N ASN A 71 3.40 -13.00 13.53
CA ASN A 71 2.06 -13.47 13.21
C ASN A 71 1.16 -12.39 12.62
N ASN A 72 1.30 -11.12 13.03
CA ASN A 72 0.57 -10.00 12.44
C ASN A 72 0.98 -9.77 10.98
N LEU A 73 2.28 -9.88 10.66
CA LEU A 73 2.76 -9.79 9.28
C LEU A 73 2.18 -10.89 8.38
N HIS A 74 2.01 -12.11 8.91
CA HIS A 74 1.39 -13.22 8.18
C HIS A 74 -0.15 -13.13 8.12
N THR A 75 -0.81 -12.67 9.19
CA THR A 75 -2.27 -12.62 9.25
C THR A 75 -2.88 -11.52 8.42
N VAL A 76 -2.20 -10.37 8.22
CA VAL A 76 -2.64 -9.34 7.25
C VAL A 76 -2.74 -9.90 5.83
N GLN A 77 -2.04 -11.01 5.53
CA GLN A 77 -2.15 -11.69 4.24
C GLN A 77 -3.31 -12.69 4.16
N ASP A 78 -3.75 -13.28 5.28
CA ASP A 78 -4.65 -14.46 5.29
C ASP A 78 -6.05 -14.24 5.91
N ASN A 79 -6.30 -13.16 6.67
CA ASN A 79 -7.56 -13.00 7.41
C ASN A 79 -8.70 -12.29 6.65
N ASN A 80 -8.67 -12.32 5.32
CA ASN A 80 -9.80 -11.89 4.50
C ASN A 80 -9.98 -12.80 3.27
N GLY A 81 -10.27 -14.08 3.47
CA GLY A 81 -10.51 -15.04 2.37
C GLY A 81 -11.68 -14.70 1.41
N PHE A 82 -12.58 -13.78 1.78
CA PHE A 82 -13.71 -13.37 0.93
C PHE A 82 -13.81 -11.86 0.64
N LEU A 83 -13.13 -11.00 1.40
CA LEU A 83 -13.23 -9.54 1.20
C LEU A 83 -12.47 -8.95 0.00
N PRO A 84 -11.30 -9.45 -0.46
CA PRO A 84 -10.60 -8.84 -1.57
C PRO A 84 -11.30 -9.14 -2.89
N VAL A 85 -11.92 -10.31 -3.04
CA VAL A 85 -12.70 -10.67 -4.25
C VAL A 85 -14.01 -9.88 -4.29
N PHE A 86 -14.71 -9.77 -3.16
CA PHE A 86 -15.92 -8.95 -3.09
C PHE A 86 -15.63 -7.49 -3.41
N LYS A 87 -14.56 -6.87 -2.84
CA LYS A 87 -14.20 -5.49 -3.19
C LYS A 87 -13.78 -5.34 -4.65
N LYS A 88 -13.07 -6.32 -5.22
CA LYS A 88 -12.57 -6.29 -6.61
C LYS A 88 -13.68 -6.41 -7.66
N VAL A 89 -14.80 -7.08 -7.33
CA VAL A 89 -15.95 -7.26 -8.24
C VAL A 89 -17.09 -6.29 -7.94
N LEU A 90 -17.39 -6.01 -6.66
CA LEU A 90 -18.48 -5.11 -6.27
C LEU A 90 -18.26 -3.67 -6.77
N LEU A 91 -17.01 -3.20 -6.71
CA LEU A 91 -16.66 -1.83 -7.12
C LEU A 91 -16.95 -1.57 -8.62
N PRO A 92 -16.43 -2.37 -9.58
CA PRO A 92 -16.74 -2.15 -11.00
C PRO A 92 -18.23 -2.37 -11.31
N VAL A 93 -18.90 -3.33 -10.66
CA VAL A 93 -20.33 -3.57 -10.86
C VAL A 93 -21.18 -2.36 -10.45
N MET A 94 -20.87 -1.72 -9.32
CA MET A 94 -21.59 -0.51 -8.89
C MET A 94 -21.39 0.66 -9.85
N PHE A 95 -20.18 0.86 -10.37
CA PHE A 95 -19.92 1.88 -11.40
C PHE A 95 -20.68 1.61 -12.70
N SER A 96 -20.72 0.35 -13.15
CA SER A 96 -21.49 -0.03 -14.35
C SER A 96 -22.99 0.20 -14.15
N LEU A 97 -23.55 -0.14 -12.99
CA LEU A 97 -24.95 0.12 -12.67
C LEU A 97 -25.25 1.62 -12.66
N LEU A 98 -24.36 2.44 -12.10
CA LEU A 98 -24.53 3.90 -12.05
C LEU A 98 -24.53 4.50 -13.45
N LEU A 99 -23.67 4.04 -14.36
CA LEU A 99 -23.68 4.47 -15.76
C LEU A 99 -24.96 4.07 -16.50
N ILE A 100 -25.45 2.85 -16.30
CA ILE A 100 -26.71 2.41 -16.91
C ILE A 100 -27.87 3.26 -16.36
N PHE A 101 -27.87 3.51 -15.06
CA PHE A 101 -28.90 4.30 -14.39
C PHE A 101 -28.90 5.76 -14.85
N SER A 102 -27.73 6.38 -15.03
CA SER A 102 -27.64 7.77 -15.49
C SER A 102 -28.13 7.94 -16.93
N VAL A 103 -27.81 6.99 -17.82
CA VAL A 103 -28.32 6.98 -19.19
C VAL A 103 -29.83 6.80 -19.20
N PHE A 104 -30.35 5.85 -18.42
CA PHE A 104 -31.78 5.61 -18.31
C PHE A 104 -32.53 6.86 -17.81
N LEU A 105 -32.04 7.48 -16.74
CA LEU A 105 -32.60 8.73 -16.23
C LEU A 105 -32.55 9.83 -17.29
N GLY A 106 -31.43 10.01 -17.99
CA GLY A 106 -31.30 10.99 -19.06
C GLY A 106 -32.34 10.81 -20.17
N ILE A 107 -32.56 9.57 -20.62
CA ILE A 107 -33.57 9.27 -21.65
C ILE A 107 -34.98 9.58 -21.14
N THR A 108 -35.32 9.17 -19.91
CA THR A 108 -36.65 9.41 -19.36
C THR A 108 -36.96 10.89 -19.19
N LEU A 109 -36.01 11.68 -18.67
CA LEU A 109 -36.17 13.12 -18.51
C LEU A 109 -36.24 13.84 -19.88
N GLY A 110 -35.43 13.40 -20.85
CA GLY A 110 -35.45 13.94 -22.22
C GLY A 110 -36.79 13.72 -22.91
N ASN A 111 -37.36 12.52 -22.83
CA ASN A 111 -38.65 12.20 -23.44
C ASN A 111 -39.81 13.00 -22.81
N ILE A 112 -39.78 13.21 -21.48
CA ILE A 112 -40.76 14.07 -20.81
C ILE A 112 -40.65 15.51 -21.35
N TYR A 113 -39.44 16.02 -21.59
CA TYR A 113 -39.25 17.36 -22.14
C TYR A 113 -39.70 17.47 -23.61
N GLU A 114 -39.40 16.46 -24.44
CA GLU A 114 -39.81 16.40 -25.85
C GLU A 114 -41.34 16.32 -26.01
N THR A 115 -42.01 15.51 -25.18
CA THR A 115 -43.49 15.46 -25.11
C THR A 115 -44.09 16.83 -24.76
N ASN A 116 -43.50 17.57 -23.82
CA ASN A 116 -43.96 18.92 -23.47
C ASN A 116 -43.64 19.97 -24.55
N GLN A 117 -42.66 19.75 -25.42
CA GLN A 117 -42.35 20.64 -26.55
C GLN A 117 -43.34 20.47 -27.71
N GLN A 118 -43.80 19.24 -28.00
CA GLN A 118 -44.84 18.98 -29.01
C GLN A 118 -46.18 19.66 -28.68
N GLU A 119 -46.54 19.75 -27.40
CA GLU A 119 -47.74 20.46 -26.95
C GLU A 119 -47.61 22.00 -27.15
N LYS A 120 -46.38 22.52 -27.06
CA LYS A 120 -46.05 23.93 -27.29
C LYS A 120 -45.99 24.31 -28.78
N GLU A 121 -45.46 23.44 -29.64
CA GLU A 121 -45.43 23.65 -31.10
C GLU A 121 -46.84 23.61 -31.73
N THR A 122 -47.71 22.74 -31.23
CA THR A 122 -49.12 22.68 -31.68
C THR A 122 -49.89 23.96 -31.30
N SER A 123 -49.52 24.59 -30.18
CA SER A 123 -50.09 25.86 -29.72
C SER A 123 -49.57 27.06 -30.50
N SER A 124 -48.33 27.04 -31.00
CA SER A 124 -47.79 28.13 -31.83
C SER A 124 -48.31 28.09 -33.28
N LEU A 125 -48.52 26.90 -33.85
CA LEU A 125 -49.08 26.76 -35.20
C LEU A 125 -50.55 27.22 -35.30
N THR A 126 -51.32 27.09 -34.22
CA THR A 126 -52.70 27.60 -34.17
C THR A 126 -52.78 29.12 -34.00
N ILE A 127 -51.80 29.72 -33.31
CA ILE A 127 -51.72 31.18 -33.17
C ILE A 127 -51.34 31.83 -34.52
N GLU A 128 -50.45 31.23 -35.30
CA GLU A 128 -50.05 31.76 -36.62
C GLU A 128 -51.19 31.73 -37.65
N TYR A 129 -52.08 30.72 -37.59
CA TYR A 129 -53.27 30.66 -38.45
C TYR A 129 -54.32 31.73 -38.09
N PHE A 130 -54.39 32.16 -36.84
CA PHE A 130 -55.34 33.18 -36.38
C PHE A 130 -54.88 34.62 -36.66
N PHE A 131 -53.59 34.84 -36.90
CA PHE A 131 -52.99 36.15 -37.19
C PHE A 131 -52.83 36.45 -38.68
N ASN A 132 -53.27 35.56 -39.58
CA ASN A 132 -53.26 35.82 -41.02
C ASN A 132 -54.40 36.77 -41.43
N ASP A 133 -54.26 38.05 -41.06
CA ASP A 133 -55.21 39.13 -41.37
C ASP A 133 -55.15 39.57 -42.85
N LEU A 134 -54.20 39.03 -43.61
CA LEU A 134 -53.98 39.36 -45.02
C LEU A 134 -55.15 38.94 -45.93
N GLU A 135 -55.97 37.97 -45.51
CA GLU A 135 -57.19 37.58 -46.22
C GLU A 135 -58.40 38.50 -45.90
N GLN A 136 -58.34 39.32 -44.85
CA GLN A 136 -59.48 40.13 -44.40
C GLN A 136 -59.44 41.59 -44.85
N GLU A 137 -58.31 42.09 -45.34
CA GLU A 137 -58.19 43.47 -45.82
C GLU A 137 -58.56 43.64 -47.30
N THR A 138 -59.87 43.66 -47.56
CA THR A 138 -60.46 43.94 -48.89
C THR A 138 -60.14 45.33 -49.45
N VAL A 139 -59.70 46.28 -48.61
CA VAL A 139 -59.50 47.68 -49.00
C VAL A 139 -58.21 47.88 -49.80
N GLU A 140 -57.14 47.15 -49.47
CA GLU A 140 -55.85 47.29 -50.15
C GLU A 140 -55.83 46.56 -51.50
N VAL A 141 -56.51 45.41 -51.59
CA VAL A 141 -56.66 44.67 -52.86
C VAL A 141 -57.48 45.46 -53.87
N SER A 142 -58.44 46.28 -53.42
CA SER A 142 -59.21 47.15 -54.31
C SER A 142 -58.40 48.34 -54.85
N LEU A 143 -57.38 48.80 -54.12
CA LEU A 143 -56.51 49.92 -54.55
C LEU A 143 -55.37 49.47 -55.48
N LEU A 144 -54.97 48.20 -55.41
CA LEU A 144 -53.97 47.62 -56.29
C LEU A 144 -54.52 47.20 -57.67
N ASN A 145 -55.85 47.20 -57.82
CA ASN A 145 -56.53 46.71 -59.01
C ASN A 145 -57.23 47.83 -59.82
N GLU A 146 -56.88 49.09 -59.56
CA GLU A 146 -57.29 50.28 -60.35
C GLU A 146 -56.10 50.87 -61.14
#